data_AF-A0A1I7V1L3-F1
#
_entry.id   AF-A0A1I7V1L3-F1
#
_cell.length_a   1.000
_cell.length_b   1.000
_cell.length_c   1.000
_cell.angle_alpha   90.00
_cell.angle_beta   90.00
_cell.angle_gamma   90.00
#
_symmetry.space_group_name_H-M   'P 1'
#
loop_
_entity.id
_entity.type
_entity.pdbx_description
1 polymer ?
#
loop_
_entity_poly.entity_id
_entity_poly.type
_entity_poly.pdbx_seq_one_letter_code
_entity_poly.pdbx_strand_id
1 'polypeptide(L)'
;MRERGLPVHRSFIIVNHGDYPIAFQVQVTDKWSYYVDHKNGVIPPKQAMVNATIRMVNSIEIHIIRRTHSNYQDEERGEFWHRPHEDKLFVLLAPQLCQTFAPEAIFHNERCCEKLRIKLIYTGMEVEPRNKQLLVGGVPGSLTWKESDCVRKNEE
;
A
#
# COMPACT_ATOMS: atom_id res chain seq x y z
N MET A 1 24.58 10.87 -14.85
CA MET A 1 23.38 10.08 -15.21
C MET A 1 22.64 9.80 -13.91
N ARG A 2 21.44 10.36 -13.70
CA ARG A 2 20.63 10.06 -12.50
C ARG A 2 20.05 8.65 -12.67
N GLU A 3 20.28 7.79 -11.70
CA GLU A 3 19.71 6.44 -11.72
C GLU A 3 18.18 6.52 -11.81
N ARG A 4 17.61 5.74 -12.72
CA ARG A 4 16.15 5.66 -12.88
C ARG A 4 15.63 4.94 -11.64
N GLY A 5 15.09 5.67 -10.67
CA GLY A 5 14.53 5.09 -9.46
C GLY A 5 13.56 3.95 -9.81
N LEU A 6 13.75 2.79 -9.18
CA LEU A 6 12.92 1.60 -9.39
C LEU A 6 11.49 1.83 -8.89
N PRO A 7 10.49 1.12 -9.43
CA PRO A 7 9.11 1.22 -8.94
C PRO A 7 9.06 0.87 -7.45
N VAL A 8 8.42 1.71 -6.65
CA VAL A 8 8.23 1.42 -5.22
C VAL A 8 6.99 0.56 -5.07
N HIS A 9 7.18 -0.63 -4.52
CA HIS A 9 6.12 -1.60 -4.28
C HIS A 9 5.77 -1.65 -2.78
N ARG A 10 4.48 -1.52 -2.47
CA ARG A 10 3.92 -1.71 -1.12
C ARG A 10 2.70 -2.60 -1.23
N SER A 11 2.42 -3.39 -0.21
CA SER A 11 1.18 -4.15 -0.13
C SER A 11 0.54 -4.01 1.24
N PHE A 12 -0.76 -4.27 1.29
CA PHE A 12 -1.52 -4.40 2.53
C PHE A 12 -2.53 -5.53 2.36
N ILE A 13 -2.91 -6.15 3.46
CA ILE A 13 -3.85 -7.27 3.47
C ILE A 13 -5.15 -6.80 4.11
N ILE A 14 -6.27 -7.10 3.46
CA ILE A 14 -7.61 -6.96 4.04
C ILE A 14 -8.09 -8.35 4.43
N VAL A 15 -8.54 -8.51 5.66
CA VAL A 15 -9.07 -9.77 6.19
C VAL A 15 -10.55 -9.57 6.55
N ASN A 16 -11.42 -10.44 6.04
CA ASN A 16 -12.83 -10.44 6.38
C ASN A 16 -13.08 -11.33 7.60
N HIS A 17 -13.30 -10.69 8.76
CA HIS A 17 -13.69 -11.36 10.00
C HIS A 17 -15.21 -11.57 10.13
N GLY A 18 -16.00 -11.11 9.15
CA GLY A 18 -17.44 -11.24 9.12
C GLY A 18 -17.92 -12.62 8.67
N ASP A 19 -19.21 -12.86 8.92
CA ASP A 19 -19.91 -14.07 8.52
C ASP A 19 -20.47 -14.01 7.08
N TYR A 20 -20.43 -12.83 6.45
CA TYR A 20 -20.91 -12.58 5.10
C TYR A 20 -19.77 -12.18 4.16
N PRO A 21 -19.85 -12.52 2.86
CA PRO A 21 -18.90 -12.01 1.87
C PRO A 21 -18.99 -10.48 1.76
N ILE A 22 -17.85 -9.84 1.58
CA ILE A 22 -17.72 -8.39 1.48
C ILE A 22 -17.14 -8.04 0.12
N ALA A 23 -17.82 -7.18 -0.63
CA ALA A 23 -17.26 -6.56 -1.82
C ALA A 23 -16.38 -5.37 -1.43
N PHE A 24 -15.30 -5.15 -2.16
CA PHE A 24 -14.44 -4.00 -1.98
C PHE A 24 -14.22 -3.24 -3.29
N GLN A 25 -13.97 -1.94 -3.18
CA GLN A 25 -13.50 -1.09 -4.28
C GLN A 25 -12.38 -0.16 -3.78
N VAL A 26 -11.26 -0.17 -4.48
CA VAL A 26 -10.10 0.68 -4.18
C VAL A 26 -10.11 1.93 -5.06
N GLN A 27 -9.97 3.09 -4.42
CA GLN A 27 -9.88 4.38 -5.08
C GLN A 27 -8.65 5.13 -4.57
N VAL A 28 -7.88 5.74 -5.47
CA VAL A 28 -6.70 6.54 -5.11
C VAL A 28 -6.93 7.98 -5.57
N THR A 29 -6.46 8.96 -4.80
CA THR A 29 -6.50 10.38 -5.17
C THR A 29 -5.71 10.65 -6.45
N ASP A 30 -4.49 10.13 -6.52
CA ASP A 30 -3.64 10.16 -7.71
C ASP A 30 -3.65 8.79 -8.42
N LYS A 31 -4.45 8.70 -9.49
CA LYS A 31 -4.55 7.49 -10.34
C LYS A 31 -3.41 7.37 -11.34
N TRP A 32 -2.61 8.42 -11.50
CA TRP A 32 -1.55 8.46 -12.49
C TRP A 32 -0.25 7.93 -11.89
N SER A 33 0.11 8.39 -10.69
CA SER A 33 1.36 7.97 -10.04
C SER A 33 1.26 6.61 -9.36
N TYR A 34 0.06 6.15 -9.00
CA TYR A 34 -0.14 4.87 -8.34
C TYR A 34 -0.95 3.92 -9.21
N TYR A 35 -0.42 2.71 -9.34
CA TYR A 35 -1.12 1.56 -9.86
C TYR A 35 -1.53 0.67 -8.69
N VAL A 36 -2.78 0.23 -8.70
CA VAL A 36 -3.31 -0.77 -7.78
C VAL A 36 -3.71 -1.96 -8.64
N ASP A 37 -3.24 -3.14 -8.27
CA ASP A 37 -3.48 -4.39 -9.00
C ASP A 37 -4.94 -4.87 -8.90
N HIS A 38 -5.50 -4.85 -7.69
CA HIS A 38 -6.88 -5.22 -7.40
C HIS A 38 -7.71 -3.98 -7.08
N LYS A 39 -8.45 -3.48 -8.06
CA LYS A 39 -9.35 -2.31 -7.89
C LYS A 39 -10.67 -2.67 -7.24
N ASN A 40 -11.08 -3.93 -7.35
CA ASN A 40 -12.40 -4.40 -6.99
C ASN A 40 -12.34 -5.92 -6.79
N GLY A 41 -13.28 -6.43 -6.01
CA GLY A 41 -13.37 -7.87 -5.76
C GLY A 41 -14.27 -8.19 -4.58
N VAL A 42 -14.27 -9.46 -4.22
CA VAL A 42 -15.03 -10.00 -3.10
C VAL A 42 -14.09 -10.74 -2.17
N ILE A 43 -14.23 -10.50 -0.87
CA ILE A 43 -13.53 -11.21 0.18
C ILE A 43 -14.53 -12.21 0.81
N PRO A 44 -14.28 -13.52 0.70
CA PRO A 44 -15.13 -14.55 1.28
C PRO A 44 -15.33 -14.37 2.80
N PRO A 45 -16.43 -14.89 3.36
CA PRO A 45 -16.65 -14.86 4.81
C PRO A 45 -15.63 -15.73 5.55
N LYS A 46 -15.43 -15.47 6.84
CA LYS A 46 -14.52 -16.25 7.70
C LYS A 46 -14.78 -17.76 7.66
N GLN A 47 -16.05 -18.15 7.51
CA GLN A 47 -16.50 -19.54 7.51
C GLN A 47 -16.01 -20.30 6.27
N ALA A 48 -15.69 -19.61 5.17
CA ALA A 48 -15.18 -20.23 3.96
C ALA A 48 -13.77 -20.82 4.12
N MET A 49 -13.00 -20.41 5.13
CA MET A 49 -11.68 -20.99 5.41
C MET A 49 -11.75 -22.40 6.00
N VAL A 50 -12.82 -22.68 6.77
CA VAL A 50 -12.96 -23.91 7.55
C VAL A 50 -13.90 -24.93 6.90
N ASN A 51 -14.62 -24.53 5.84
CA ASN A 51 -15.56 -25.41 5.15
C ASN A 51 -14.81 -26.51 4.37
N ALA A 52 -15.16 -27.78 4.62
CA ALA A 52 -14.50 -28.93 4.01
C ALA A 52 -14.80 -29.09 2.51
N THR A 53 -15.93 -28.58 2.04
CA THR A 53 -16.38 -28.71 0.64
C THR A 53 -15.79 -27.62 -0.25
N ILE A 54 -15.66 -26.40 0.28
CA ILE A 54 -15.15 -25.23 -0.46
C ILE A 54 -14.23 -24.44 0.49
N ARG A 55 -12.92 -24.64 0.37
CA ARG A 55 -11.93 -23.87 1.14
C ARG A 55 -11.51 -22.63 0.36
N MET A 56 -11.82 -21.45 0.88
CA MET A 56 -11.39 -20.17 0.30
C MET A 56 -10.69 -19.32 1.36
N VAL A 57 -9.71 -18.54 0.92
CA VAL A 57 -9.02 -17.57 1.77
C VAL A 57 -9.94 -16.37 2.00
N ASN A 58 -10.16 -15.96 3.25
CA ASN A 58 -11.01 -14.82 3.62
C ASN A 58 -10.22 -13.49 3.64
N SER A 59 -9.14 -13.41 2.87
CA SER A 59 -8.27 -12.25 2.83
C SER A 59 -7.77 -12.00 1.43
N ILE A 60 -7.45 -10.75 1.15
CA ILE A 60 -6.83 -10.33 -0.11
C ILE A 60 -5.64 -9.43 0.16
N GLU A 61 -4.53 -9.71 -0.50
CA GLU A 61 -3.36 -8.82 -0.54
C GLU A 61 -3.52 -7.87 -1.74
N ILE A 62 -3.44 -6.57 -1.45
CA ILE A 62 -3.56 -5.52 -2.47
C ILE A 62 -2.20 -4.85 -2.62
N HIS A 63 -1.71 -4.84 -3.85
CA HIS A 63 -0.42 -4.30 -4.21
C HIS A 63 -0.57 -2.88 -4.77
N ILE A 64 0.13 -1.95 -4.14
CA ILE A 64 0.22 -0.54 -4.54
C ILE A 64 1.61 -0.33 -5.11
N ILE A 65 1.66 -0.04 -6.41
CA ILE A 65 2.89 0.21 -7.15
C ILE A 65 2.94 1.68 -7.51
N ARG A 66 3.97 2.39 -7.06
CA ARG A 66 4.25 3.73 -7.53
C ARG A 66 5.00 3.66 -8.86
N ARG A 67 4.51 4.36 -9.88
CA ARG A 67 5.15 4.46 -11.19
C ARG A 67 6.47 5.23 -11.08
N THR A 68 7.41 4.84 -11.92
CA THR A 68 8.71 5.51 -12.04
C THR A 68 8.59 6.74 -12.92
N HIS A 69 9.37 7.77 -12.62
CA HIS A 69 9.41 9.05 -13.36
C HIS A 69 9.72 8.90 -14.85
N SER A 70 10.36 7.80 -15.25
CA SER A 70 10.65 7.48 -16.65
C SER A 70 9.41 7.31 -17.52
N ASN A 71 8.27 6.97 -16.92
CA ASN A 71 7.04 6.62 -17.64
C ASN A 71 6.12 7.83 -17.90
N TYR A 72 6.53 9.03 -17.46
CA TYR A 72 5.81 10.29 -17.68
C TYR A 72 6.25 10.93 -19.00
N GLN A 73 5.32 11.58 -19.69
CA GLN A 73 5.65 12.36 -20.89
C GLN A 73 6.55 13.55 -20.52
N ASP A 74 7.45 13.94 -21.43
CA ASP A 74 8.48 14.95 -21.16
C ASP A 74 7.91 16.32 -20.76
N GLU A 75 6.72 16.66 -21.27
CA GLU A 75 5.98 17.88 -20.99
C GLU A 75 5.46 17.94 -19.54
N GLU A 76 5.18 16.79 -18.93
CA GLU A 76 4.60 16.68 -17.58
C GLU A 76 5.65 16.48 -16.48
N ARG A 77 6.92 16.23 -16.86
CA ARG A 77 8.02 15.95 -15.92
C ARG A 77 8.38 17.14 -15.03
N GLY A 78 8.12 18.37 -15.49
CA GLY A 78 8.58 19.60 -14.84
C GLY A 78 7.72 20.08 -13.65
N GLU A 79 6.42 19.79 -13.63
CA GLU A 79 5.50 20.58 -12.82
C GLU A 79 5.14 19.99 -11.44
N PHE A 80 5.12 18.66 -11.26
CA PHE A 80 4.43 18.10 -10.09
C PHE A 80 5.13 16.98 -9.30
N TRP A 81 6.15 16.31 -9.85
CA TRP A 81 6.33 14.90 -9.45
C TRP A 81 7.55 14.56 -8.58
N HIS A 82 8.51 15.49 -8.41
CA HIS A 82 9.65 15.31 -7.49
C HIS A 82 9.40 15.86 -6.07
N ARG A 83 8.28 16.54 -5.84
CA ARG A 83 7.99 17.11 -4.52
C ARG A 83 7.40 16.03 -3.60
N PRO A 84 7.81 16.01 -2.33
CA PRO A 84 7.10 15.23 -1.33
C PRO A 84 5.62 15.60 -1.33
N HIS A 85 4.75 14.60 -1.33
CA HIS A 85 3.30 14.82 -1.33
C HIS A 85 2.58 13.68 -0.60
N GLU A 86 1.37 14.02 -0.17
CA GLU A 86 0.49 13.13 0.56
C GLU A 86 -0.74 12.81 -0.27
N ASP A 87 -0.88 11.54 -0.60
CA ASP A 87 -2.04 10.99 -1.28
C ASP A 87 -2.88 10.14 -0.34
N LYS A 88 -4.09 9.81 -0.79
CA LYS A 88 -5.03 8.99 -0.03
C LYS A 88 -5.50 7.84 -0.92
N LEU A 89 -5.44 6.65 -0.37
CA LEU A 89 -6.12 5.49 -0.89
C LEU A 89 -7.34 5.23 -0.01
N PHE A 90 -8.48 5.03 -0.65
CA PHE A 90 -9.74 4.67 -0.03
C PHE A 90 -10.09 3.24 -0.42
N VAL A 91 -10.42 2.42 0.55
CA VAL A 91 -11.05 1.13 0.32
C VAL A 91 -12.50 1.26 0.75
N LEU A 92 -13.40 1.22 -0.21
CA LEU A 92 -14.84 1.17 0.02
C LEU A 92 -15.23 -0.29 0.22
N LEU A 93 -16.05 -0.55 1.23
CA LEU A 93 -16.54 -1.88 1.57
C LEU A 93 -18.05 -1.89 1.59
N ALA A 94 -18.64 -2.96 1.07
CA ALA A 94 -20.08 -3.19 1.09
C ALA A 94 -20.36 -4.70 1.25
N PRO A 95 -21.39 -5.11 2.00
CA PRO A 95 -21.85 -6.49 2.01
C PRO A 95 -22.19 -6.95 0.58
N GLN A 96 -21.77 -8.16 0.21
CA GLN A 96 -22.23 -8.75 -1.05
C GLN A 96 -23.58 -9.43 -0.82
N LEU A 97 -24.66 -8.74 -1.17
CA LEU A 97 -26.02 -9.26 -0.99
C LEU A 97 -26.39 -10.35 -2.00
N CYS A 98 -25.79 -10.32 -3.20
CA CYS A 98 -26.03 -11.31 -4.24
C CYS A 98 -24.71 -11.78 -4.87
N GLN A 99 -24.52 -13.09 -4.96
CA GLN A 99 -23.32 -13.69 -5.54
C GLN A 99 -23.19 -13.50 -7.05
N THR A 100 -24.30 -13.22 -7.75
CA THR A 100 -24.32 -13.10 -9.21
C THR A 100 -23.95 -11.70 -9.70
N PHE A 101 -23.93 -10.69 -8.83
CA PHE A 101 -23.53 -9.34 -9.21
C PHE A 101 -22.01 -9.20 -9.25
N ALA A 102 -21.55 -8.52 -10.30
CA ALA A 102 -20.16 -8.08 -10.39
C ALA A 102 -19.85 -7.13 -9.22
N PRO A 103 -18.66 -7.21 -8.59
CA PRO A 103 -18.32 -6.40 -7.41
C PRO A 103 -18.45 -4.90 -7.65
N GLU A 104 -18.20 -4.42 -8.87
CA GLU A 104 -18.31 -3.02 -9.27
C GLU A 104 -19.74 -2.52 -9.24
N ALA A 105 -20.70 -3.36 -9.64
CA ALA A 105 -22.11 -3.00 -9.72
C ALA A 105 -22.70 -2.70 -8.34
N ILE A 106 -22.17 -3.34 -7.29
CA ILE A 106 -22.58 -3.10 -5.90
C ILE A 106 -22.35 -1.62 -5.53
N PHE A 107 -21.20 -1.07 -5.88
CA PHE A 107 -20.85 0.33 -5.58
C PHE A 107 -21.51 1.36 -6.51
N HIS A 108 -22.16 0.91 -7.59
CA HIS A 108 -22.96 1.78 -8.46
C HIS A 108 -24.38 1.99 -7.92
N ASN A 109 -24.96 0.94 -7.33
CA ASN A 109 -26.37 0.93 -6.92
C ASN A 109 -26.55 1.16 -5.42
N GLU A 110 -25.58 0.73 -4.60
CA GLU A 110 -25.63 0.81 -3.15
C GLU A 110 -24.60 1.80 -2.59
N ARG A 111 -24.88 2.35 -1.41
CA ARG A 111 -23.89 3.13 -0.68
C ARG A 111 -22.86 2.19 -0.06
N CYS A 112 -21.58 2.55 -0.14
CA CYS A 112 -20.55 1.89 0.65
C CYS A 112 -20.89 1.98 2.15
N CYS A 113 -20.85 0.84 2.84
CA CYS A 113 -21.14 0.77 4.27
C CYS A 113 -19.95 1.28 5.08
N GLU A 114 -18.74 0.91 4.65
CA GLU A 114 -17.50 1.30 5.33
C GLU A 114 -16.47 1.85 4.34
N LYS A 115 -15.61 2.73 4.85
CA LYS A 115 -14.56 3.39 4.08
C LYS A 115 -13.27 3.43 4.90
N LEU A 116 -12.33 2.58 4.53
CA LEU A 116 -10.97 2.61 5.08
C LEU A 116 -10.15 3.65 4.32
N ARG A 117 -9.33 4.42 5.03
CA ARG A 117 -8.47 5.45 4.46
C ARG A 117 -7.01 5.16 4.80
N ILE A 118 -6.21 4.92 3.78
CA ILE A 118 -4.77 4.71 3.88
C ILE A 118 -4.08 5.97 3.36
N LYS A 119 -3.18 6.53 4.17
CA LYS A 119 -2.35 7.68 3.79
C LYS A 119 -1.13 7.19 3.02
N LEU A 120 -0.94 7.70 1.81
CA LEU A 120 0.22 7.43 0.98
C LEU A 120 1.16 8.62 1.10
N ILE A 121 2.37 8.40 1.62
CA ILE A 121 3.36 9.47 1.79
C ILE A 121 4.50 9.18 0.85
N TYR A 122 4.74 10.12 -0.07
CA TYR A 122 5.92 10.13 -0.90
C TYR A 122 6.87 11.20 -0.42
N THR A 123 8.10 10.78 -0.13
CA THR A 123 9.14 11.67 0.40
C THR A 123 10.07 12.21 -0.67
N GLY A 124 10.04 11.68 -1.90
CA GLY A 124 10.97 12.10 -2.97
C GLY A 124 12.44 11.77 -2.71
N MET A 125 12.76 11.20 -1.55
CA MET A 125 14.10 10.77 -1.18
C MET A 125 14.36 9.40 -1.81
N GLU A 126 15.54 9.25 -2.42
CA GLU A 126 16.05 7.92 -2.73
C GLU A 126 16.14 7.14 -1.41
N VAL A 127 15.66 5.90 -1.41
CA VAL A 127 15.80 5.03 -0.25
C VAL A 127 17.29 4.73 -0.16
N GLU A 128 18.02 5.54 0.62
CA GLU A 128 19.39 5.18 0.94
C GLU A 128 19.37 3.76 1.50
N PRO A 129 20.30 2.88 1.08
CA PRO A 129 20.43 1.57 1.69
C PRO A 129 20.61 1.81 3.17
N ARG A 130 19.59 1.47 3.98
CA ARG A 130 19.58 1.77 5.42
C ARG A 130 20.94 1.38 5.99
N ASN A 131 21.75 2.38 6.34
CA ASN A 131 22.91 2.14 7.18
C ASN A 131 22.35 1.46 8.44
N LYS A 132 22.77 0.22 8.66
CA LYS A 132 22.25 -0.63 9.72
C LYS A 132 22.32 0.16 11.01
N GLN A 133 21.17 0.55 11.56
CA GLN A 133 21.09 1.15 12.88
C GLN A 133 21.65 0.12 13.86
N LEU A 134 22.83 0.40 14.42
CA LEU A 134 23.45 -0.45 15.41
C LEU A 134 22.85 -0.10 16.77
N LEU A 135 22.35 -1.13 17.45
CA LEU A 135 21.92 -1.00 18.85
C LEU A 135 23.19 -0.83 19.67
N VAL A 136 23.39 0.34 20.27
CA VAL A 136 24.55 0.56 21.15
C VAL A 136 24.28 -0.19 22.44
N GLY A 137 24.82 -1.40 22.56
CA GLY A 137 24.77 -2.16 23.80
C GLY A 137 25.48 -1.39 24.91
N GLY A 138 24.79 -1.13 26.03
CA GLY A 138 25.41 -0.59 27.24
C GLY A 138 25.05 0.84 27.64
N VAL A 139 24.08 1.51 27.00
CA VAL A 139 23.63 2.85 27.43
C VAL A 139 22.33 2.75 28.26
N PRO A 140 22.33 3.15 29.55
CA PRO A 140 21.10 3.21 30.34
C PRO A 140 20.30 4.48 29.98
N GLY A 141 19.10 4.30 29.41
CA GLY A 141 18.17 5.39 29.07
C GLY A 141 17.41 5.16 27.76
N SER A 142 16.50 6.08 27.41
CA SER A 142 15.63 6.01 26.22
C SER A 142 16.29 6.44 24.90
N LEU A 143 17.61 6.63 24.89
CA LEU A 143 18.42 7.03 23.72
C LEU A 143 19.40 5.90 23.34
N THR A 144 18.89 4.77 22.83
CA THR A 144 19.70 3.63 22.36
C THR A 144 20.04 3.68 20.86
N TRP A 145 19.64 4.75 20.17
CA TRP A 145 19.80 4.92 18.73
C TRP A 145 20.64 6.16 18.43
N LYS A 146 21.74 6.00 17.68
CA LYS A 146 22.53 7.11 17.13
C LYS A 146 22.82 6.84 15.65
N GLU A 147 22.72 7.87 14.80
CA GLU A 147 23.26 7.81 13.46
C GLU A 147 24.79 7.71 13.52
N SER A 148 25.34 6.76 12.77
CA SER A 148 26.78 6.54 12.70
C SER A 148 27.40 7.66 11.87
N ASP A 149 28.07 8.61 12.52
CA ASP A 149 29.01 9.51 11.86
C ASP A 149 30.18 8.67 11.34
N CYS A 150 30.14 8.32 10.06
CA CYS A 150 31.19 7.59 9.38
C CYS A 150 32.42 8.49 9.19
N VAL A 151 33.22 8.64 10.23
CA VAL A 151 34.66 8.92 10.09
C VAL A 151 35.39 7.63 10.44
N ARG A 152 35.72 6.84 9.42
CA ARG A 152 36.73 5.80 9.55
C ARG A 152 38.02 6.50 10.00
N LYS A 153 38.41 6.32 11.26
CA LYS A 153 39.82 6.49 11.64
C LYS A 153 40.58 5.46 10.82
N ASN A 154 41.46 5.94 9.95
CA ASN A 154 42.56 5.13 9.47
C ASN A 154 43.41 4.79 10.70
N GLU A 155 43.47 3.52 11.06
CA GLU A 155 44.52 3.02 11.93
C GLU A 155 45.70 2.66 11.02
N GLU A 156 46.79 3.42 11.17
CA GLU A 156 48.16 2.95 10.91
C GLU A 156 48.55 1.89 11.94
#